data_AF-A0A744NP02-F1
#
_entry.id   AF-A0A744NP02-F1
#
_cell.length_a   1.000
_cell.length_b   1.000
_cell.length_c   1.000
_cell.angle_alpha   90.00
_cell.angle_beta   90.00
_cell.angle_gamma   90.00
#
_symmetry.space_group_name_H-M   'P 1'
#
loop_
_entity.id
_entity.type
_entity.pdbx_description
1 polymer ?
#
loop_
_entity_poly.entity_id
_entity_poly.type
_entity_poly.pdbx_seq_one_letter_code
_entity_poly.pdbx_strand_id
1 'polypeptide(L)'
;LPAFKKGQEAETDDELKPHVESRDDGVFWVTPKVDKESGEIISNESWLCSPLDVVSIGSDGRDRYLILRWQPEGEKLPVIRAVPLADIGEREGWRTLKAGGVNVTTKSNLRAILADWLQRSGHGQLWQVAHTTGWQCGAYIMPDGEIIGKPEHPVLFNGRSSAAAGYTVKGDVESWRKSVAALANGNWSMMTAVAAALAAPLIGLTGADGFGLHFYEQSSAGKTTTANVASSLYGNPDVLRLTWYGTALGLANEAAAHNDALMPLDEIGQGADPVEVWKSAYALFNGTG
;
A
#
# COMPACT_ATOMS: atom_id res chain seq x y z
N LEU A 1 2.20 17.38 -6.60
CA LEU A 1 2.35 17.17 -8.06
C LEU A 1 1.51 18.24 -8.76
N PRO A 2 2.06 19.00 -9.72
CA PRO A 2 1.31 20.06 -10.38
C PRO A 2 0.19 19.49 -11.27
N ALA A 3 -0.82 20.33 -11.50
CA ALA A 3 -2.03 20.04 -12.28
C ALA A 3 -1.73 19.62 -13.73
N PHE A 4 -2.65 18.84 -14.27
CA PHE A 4 -2.66 18.21 -15.59
C PHE A 4 -2.27 19.17 -16.72
N LYS A 5 -1.10 18.94 -17.33
CA LYS A 5 -0.86 19.33 -18.72
C LYS A 5 -0.99 18.09 -19.59
N LYS A 6 -2.07 18.03 -20.38
CA LYS A 6 -2.20 17.13 -21.52
C LYS A 6 -1.08 17.45 -22.52
N GLY A 7 -0.15 16.52 -22.71
CA GLY A 7 0.60 16.45 -23.95
C GLY A 7 -0.33 15.86 -24.99
N GLN A 8 -0.99 16.72 -25.78
CA GLN A 8 -1.61 16.31 -27.04
C GLN A 8 -0.49 16.11 -28.05
N GLU A 9 -0.14 14.86 -28.35
CA GLU A 9 0.35 14.55 -29.68
C GLU A 9 -0.87 14.40 -30.59
N ALA A 10 -1.03 15.37 -31.49
CA ALA A 10 -2.06 15.38 -32.51
C ALA A 10 -1.71 14.33 -33.57
N GLU A 11 -2.16 13.10 -33.37
CA GLU A 11 -2.47 12.21 -34.48
C GLU A 11 -3.77 12.71 -35.10
N THR A 12 -3.74 12.97 -36.40
CA THR A 12 -4.93 13.23 -37.23
C THR A 12 -5.79 11.96 -37.26
N ASP A 13 -6.48 11.68 -36.17
CA ASP A 13 -7.42 10.57 -36.08
C ASP A 13 -8.76 11.04 -36.63
N ASP A 14 -9.29 10.24 -37.55
CA ASP A 14 -10.57 10.35 -38.24
C ASP A 14 -11.66 10.93 -37.32
N GLU A 15 -12.02 12.21 -37.51
CA GLU A 15 -12.88 13.00 -36.61
C GLU A 15 -14.25 12.36 -36.31
N LEU A 16 -14.62 11.34 -37.09
CA LEU A 16 -15.87 10.60 -36.97
C LEU A 16 -15.76 9.28 -36.21
N LYS A 17 -14.56 8.83 -35.83
CA LYS A 17 -14.38 7.58 -35.09
C LYS A 17 -14.92 7.73 -33.67
N PRO A 18 -15.76 6.78 -33.21
CA PRO A 18 -16.15 6.72 -31.82
C PRO A 18 -14.93 6.46 -30.93
N HIS A 19 -14.79 7.23 -29.86
CA HIS A 19 -13.63 7.19 -28.98
C HIS A 19 -14.02 7.43 -27.52
N VAL A 20 -13.14 7.03 -26.60
CA VAL A 20 -13.27 7.35 -25.18
C VAL A 20 -12.50 8.63 -24.90
N GLU A 21 -13.15 9.56 -24.22
CA GLU A 21 -12.56 10.82 -23.80
C GLU A 21 -12.57 10.93 -22.27
N SER A 22 -11.40 11.22 -21.69
CA SER A 22 -11.24 11.51 -20.26
C SER A 22 -11.15 13.02 -20.03
N ARG A 23 -12.00 13.49 -19.11
CA ARG A 23 -12.21 14.89 -18.73
C ARG A 23 -12.23 15.03 -17.21
N ASP A 24 -12.16 16.27 -16.73
CA ASP A 24 -12.13 16.59 -15.28
C ASP A 24 -13.44 16.19 -14.55
N ASP A 25 -14.54 16.03 -15.28
CA ASP A 25 -15.87 15.67 -14.77
C ASP A 25 -16.27 14.21 -15.05
N GLY A 26 -15.46 13.45 -15.81
CA GLY A 26 -15.71 12.03 -16.04
C GLY A 26 -15.00 11.45 -17.25
N VAL A 27 -15.26 10.16 -17.46
CA VAL A 27 -14.85 9.44 -18.67
C VAL A 27 -16.10 9.14 -19.49
N PHE A 28 -16.05 9.49 -20.77
CA PHE A 28 -17.20 9.45 -21.68
C PHE A 28 -16.88 8.67 -22.94
N TRP A 29 -17.87 7.95 -23.45
CA TRP A 29 -17.87 7.41 -24.81
C TRP A 29 -18.50 8.42 -25.74
N VAL A 30 -17.72 8.94 -26.68
CA VAL A 30 -18.12 9.96 -27.64
C VAL A 30 -18.35 9.28 -28.99
N THR A 31 -19.53 9.48 -29.58
CA THR A 31 -19.88 9.01 -30.91
C THR A 31 -20.21 10.21 -31.80
N PRO A 32 -19.23 10.74 -32.54
CA PRO A 32 -19.46 11.83 -33.48
C PRO A 32 -20.35 11.37 -34.63
N LYS A 33 -21.27 12.23 -35.07
CA LYS A 33 -22.15 12.01 -36.22
C LYS A 33 -22.30 13.32 -37.00
N VAL A 34 -22.27 13.24 -38.33
CA VAL A 34 -22.59 14.39 -39.18
C VAL A 34 -24.10 14.58 -39.23
N ASP A 35 -24.57 15.76 -38.88
CA ASP A 35 -25.95 16.19 -39.08
C ASP A 35 -26.23 16.28 -40.59
N LYS A 36 -27.30 15.62 -41.03
CA LYS A 36 -27.65 15.52 -42.45
C LYS A 36 -28.23 16.83 -43.01
N GLU A 37 -28.70 17.74 -42.17
CA GLU A 37 -29.30 19.01 -42.57
C GLU A 37 -28.30 20.17 -42.48
N SER A 38 -27.50 20.24 -41.41
CA SER A 38 -26.54 21.33 -41.22
C SER A 38 -25.12 21.02 -41.70
N GLY A 39 -24.76 19.73 -41.84
CA GLY A 39 -23.39 19.30 -42.12
C GLY A 39 -22.44 19.43 -40.92
N GLU A 40 -22.93 19.85 -39.75
CA GLU A 40 -22.13 19.96 -38.52
C GLU A 40 -21.93 18.60 -37.84
N ILE A 41 -20.82 18.44 -37.13
CA ILE A 41 -20.56 17.22 -36.33
C ILE A 41 -21.25 17.36 -34.98
N ILE A 42 -22.23 16.50 -34.71
CA ILE A 42 -22.87 16.33 -33.40
C ILE A 42 -22.20 15.17 -32.67
N SER A 43 -21.63 15.45 -31.51
CA SER A 43 -21.01 14.46 -30.64
C SER A 43 -21.99 13.97 -29.59
N ASN A 44 -22.54 12.77 -29.78
CA ASN A 44 -23.36 12.12 -28.75
C ASN A 44 -22.45 11.48 -27.70
N GLU A 45 -22.67 11.82 -26.44
CA GLU A 45 -21.85 11.36 -25.33
C GLU A 45 -22.60 10.40 -24.43
N SER A 46 -21.91 9.37 -23.95
CA SER A 46 -22.42 8.44 -22.95
C SER A 46 -21.42 8.32 -21.80
N TRP A 47 -21.86 8.67 -20.60
CA TRP A 47 -21.03 8.58 -19.41
C TRP A 47 -20.64 7.13 -19.08
N LEU A 48 -19.35 6.91 -18.87
CA LEU A 48 -18.75 5.60 -18.53
C LEU A 48 -18.44 5.49 -17.04
N CYS A 49 -17.72 6.47 -16.48
CA CYS A 49 -17.38 6.52 -15.06
C CYS A 49 -17.02 7.93 -14.60
N SER A 50 -16.92 8.13 -13.28
CA SER A 50 -16.33 9.32 -12.67
C SER A 50 -14.86 9.49 -13.12
N PRO A 51 -14.24 10.67 -12.90
CA PRO A 51 -12.85 10.91 -13.30
C PRO A 51 -11.91 9.78 -12.86
N LEU A 52 -11.18 9.22 -13.82
CA LEU A 52 -10.29 8.08 -13.64
C LEU A 52 -9.11 8.19 -14.61
N ASP A 53 -7.90 8.16 -14.06
CA ASP A 53 -6.67 8.20 -14.84
C ASP A 53 -5.95 6.86 -14.79
N VAL A 54 -5.41 6.44 -15.93
CA VAL A 54 -4.36 5.42 -15.99
C VAL A 54 -3.03 6.15 -15.86
N VAL A 55 -2.41 6.06 -14.69
CA VAL A 55 -1.14 6.75 -14.38
C VAL A 55 0.03 6.02 -15.02
N SER A 56 0.05 4.70 -14.90
CA SER A 56 1.11 3.86 -15.44
C SER A 56 0.70 2.38 -15.51
N ILE A 57 1.60 1.56 -16.05
CA ILE A 57 1.57 0.10 -15.89
C ILE A 57 2.42 -0.34 -14.70
N GLY A 58 2.04 -1.44 -14.05
CA GLY A 58 2.75 -2.00 -12.90
C GLY A 58 3.04 -3.49 -13.03
N SER A 59 4.02 -3.98 -12.26
CA SER A 59 4.26 -5.41 -12.06
C SER A 59 4.84 -5.68 -10.68
N ASP A 60 4.53 -6.84 -10.11
CA ASP A 60 5.20 -7.37 -8.92
C ASP A 60 6.20 -8.49 -9.27
N GLY A 61 6.51 -8.65 -10.57
CA GLY A 61 7.36 -9.72 -11.11
C GLY A 61 6.58 -10.97 -11.54
N ARG A 62 5.35 -11.17 -11.05
CA ARG A 62 4.48 -12.28 -11.43
C ARG A 62 3.28 -11.80 -12.25
N ASP A 63 2.55 -10.85 -11.69
CA ASP A 63 1.33 -10.29 -12.26
C ASP A 63 1.57 -8.89 -12.84
N ARG A 64 0.63 -8.48 -13.70
CA ARG A 64 0.61 -7.16 -14.33
C ARG A 64 -0.56 -6.35 -13.79
N TYR A 65 -0.36 -5.05 -13.66
CA TYR A 65 -1.31 -4.12 -13.07
C TYR A 65 -1.49 -2.89 -13.93
N LEU A 66 -2.67 -2.28 -13.84
CA LEU A 66 -2.84 -0.86 -14.15
C LEU A 66 -2.72 -0.06 -12.86
N ILE A 67 -1.89 0.98 -12.88
CA ILE A 67 -1.81 1.95 -11.80
C ILE A 67 -2.84 3.03 -12.08
N LEU A 68 -3.94 2.99 -11.34
CA LEU A 68 -5.07 3.88 -11.54
C LEU A 68 -5.09 4.97 -10.47
N ARG A 69 -5.52 6.17 -10.85
CA ARG A 69 -5.72 7.28 -9.94
C ARG A 69 -7.12 7.86 -10.11
N TRP A 70 -7.79 8.11 -9.01
CA TRP A 70 -9.08 8.80 -8.98
C TRP A 70 -9.21 9.58 -7.68
N GLN A 71 -10.20 10.46 -7.58
CA GLN A 71 -10.51 11.17 -6.34
C GLN A 71 -11.95 10.84 -5.94
N PRO A 72 -12.16 10.13 -4.81
CA PRO A 72 -13.50 9.86 -4.31
C PRO A 72 -14.23 11.17 -4.01
N GLU A 73 -15.54 11.20 -4.28
CA GLU A 73 -16.35 12.38 -4.01
C GLU A 73 -16.37 12.69 -2.51
N GLY A 74 -16.10 13.95 -2.16
CA GLY A 74 -16.00 14.41 -0.77
C GLY A 74 -14.61 14.21 -0.13
N GLU A 75 -13.70 13.48 -0.77
CA GLU A 75 -12.32 13.37 -0.31
C GLU A 75 -11.42 14.47 -0.92
N LYS A 76 -10.45 14.94 -0.14
CA LYS A 76 -9.54 16.01 -0.58
C LYS A 76 -8.33 15.51 -1.35
N LEU A 77 -7.98 14.24 -1.19
CA LEU A 77 -6.77 13.65 -1.75
C LEU A 77 -7.15 12.58 -2.78
N PRO A 78 -6.42 12.48 -3.90
CA PRO A 78 -6.60 11.39 -4.83
C PRO A 78 -6.08 10.08 -4.23
N VAL A 79 -6.72 8.99 -4.61
CA VAL A 79 -6.29 7.63 -4.34
C VAL A 79 -5.51 7.13 -5.56
N ILE A 80 -4.37 6.47 -5.31
CA ILE A 80 -3.62 5.72 -6.32
C ILE A 80 -3.68 4.25 -5.94
N ARG A 81 -3.98 3.36 -6.90
CA ARG A 81 -4.08 1.92 -6.64
C ARG A 81 -3.59 1.10 -7.82
N ALA A 82 -2.92 -0.01 -7.53
CA ALA A 82 -2.67 -1.06 -8.50
C ALA A 82 -3.91 -1.96 -8.61
N VAL A 83 -4.49 -2.06 -9.80
CA VAL A 83 -5.57 -3.00 -10.12
C VAL A 83 -5.00 -4.08 -11.03
N PRO A 84 -5.10 -5.38 -10.67
CA PRO A 84 -4.61 -6.46 -11.53
C PRO A 84 -5.22 -6.35 -12.92
N LEU A 85 -4.40 -6.49 -13.96
CA LEU A 85 -4.88 -6.42 -15.34
C LEU A 85 -5.92 -7.52 -15.62
N ALA A 86 -5.74 -8.69 -14.99
CA ALA A 86 -6.68 -9.82 -15.04
C ALA A 86 -8.08 -9.50 -14.48
N ASP A 87 -8.19 -8.47 -13.62
CA ASP A 87 -9.47 -8.06 -13.03
C ASP A 87 -10.17 -6.97 -13.85
N ILE A 88 -9.50 -6.35 -14.82
CA ILE A 88 -10.06 -5.25 -15.61
C ILE A 88 -11.18 -5.78 -16.50
N GLY A 89 -12.39 -5.23 -16.35
CA GLY A 89 -13.58 -5.71 -17.03
C GLY A 89 -14.34 -6.80 -16.28
N GLU A 90 -13.70 -7.42 -15.28
CA GLU A 90 -14.27 -8.50 -14.49
C GLU A 90 -15.01 -7.99 -13.24
N ARG A 91 -15.79 -8.89 -12.62
CA ARG A 91 -16.60 -8.56 -11.43
C ARG A 91 -15.76 -7.99 -10.29
N GLU A 92 -14.58 -8.58 -10.04
CA GLU A 92 -13.70 -8.17 -8.94
C GLU A 92 -13.02 -6.81 -9.21
N GLY A 93 -12.64 -6.51 -10.46
CA GLY A 93 -12.13 -5.18 -10.82
C GLY A 93 -13.18 -4.09 -10.65
N TRP A 94 -14.41 -4.32 -11.12
CA TRP A 94 -15.51 -3.38 -10.90
C TRP A 94 -15.85 -3.20 -9.41
N ARG A 95 -15.76 -4.28 -8.63
CA ARG A 95 -15.95 -4.21 -7.17
C ARG A 95 -14.87 -3.34 -6.53
N THR A 96 -13.61 -3.54 -6.92
CA THR A 96 -12.46 -2.77 -6.39
C THR A 96 -12.59 -1.28 -6.68
N LEU A 97 -12.91 -0.90 -7.93
CA LEU A 97 -13.11 0.49 -8.32
C LEU A 97 -14.26 1.15 -7.55
N LYS A 98 -15.43 0.50 -7.50
CA LYS A 98 -16.59 1.04 -6.79
C LYS A 98 -16.39 1.13 -5.28
N ALA A 99 -15.73 0.13 -4.68
CA ALA A 99 -15.39 0.17 -3.25
C ALA A 99 -14.42 1.31 -2.93
N GLY A 100 -13.57 1.69 -3.89
CA GLY A 100 -12.70 2.84 -3.79
C GLY A 100 -13.38 4.18 -4.07
N GLY A 101 -14.68 4.23 -4.39
CA GLY A 101 -15.41 5.46 -4.66
C GLY A 101 -15.50 5.87 -6.14
N VAL A 102 -15.09 5.00 -7.07
CA VAL A 102 -15.29 5.24 -8.51
C VAL A 102 -16.73 4.88 -8.89
N ASN A 103 -17.48 5.86 -9.37
CA ASN A 103 -18.81 5.63 -9.91
C ASN A 103 -18.68 5.10 -11.35
N VAL A 104 -19.31 3.98 -11.66
CA VAL A 104 -19.25 3.33 -12.99
C VAL A 104 -20.66 3.10 -13.52
N THR A 105 -20.85 3.32 -14.83
CA THR A 105 -22.09 3.07 -15.56
C THR A 105 -22.68 1.69 -15.27
N THR A 106 -24.01 1.57 -15.31
CA THR A 106 -24.72 0.30 -15.10
C THR A 106 -24.95 -0.48 -16.38
N LYS A 107 -24.76 0.14 -17.54
CA LYS A 107 -24.99 -0.46 -18.86
C LYS A 107 -23.82 -1.39 -19.22
N SER A 108 -24.12 -2.65 -19.50
CA SER A 108 -23.10 -3.69 -19.75
C SER A 108 -22.23 -3.39 -20.97
N ASN A 109 -22.82 -2.91 -22.06
CA ASN A 109 -22.09 -2.51 -23.27
C ASN A 109 -21.10 -1.38 -23.02
N LEU A 110 -21.48 -0.37 -22.23
CA LEU A 110 -20.59 0.74 -21.88
C LEU A 110 -19.47 0.31 -20.92
N ARG A 111 -19.74 -0.63 -20.01
CA ARG A 111 -18.68 -1.24 -19.17
C ARG A 111 -17.64 -1.99 -20.01
N ALA A 112 -18.08 -2.71 -21.04
CA ALA A 112 -17.15 -3.39 -21.95
C ALA A 112 -16.23 -2.38 -22.65
N ILE A 113 -16.78 -1.27 -23.16
CA ILE A 113 -16.00 -0.17 -23.76
C ILE A 113 -15.00 0.42 -22.75
N LEU A 114 -15.44 0.67 -21.51
CA LEU A 114 -14.54 1.18 -20.46
C LEU A 114 -13.42 0.19 -20.13
N ALA A 115 -13.71 -1.11 -20.07
CA ALA A 115 -12.70 -2.14 -19.84
C ALA A 115 -11.66 -2.22 -20.96
N ASP A 116 -12.11 -2.17 -22.21
CA ASP A 116 -11.22 -2.17 -23.38
C ASP A 116 -10.33 -0.93 -23.41
N TRP A 117 -10.91 0.23 -23.08
CA TRP A 117 -10.15 1.47 -22.95
C TRP A 117 -9.10 1.37 -21.85
N LEU A 118 -9.47 0.97 -20.63
CA LEU A 118 -8.53 0.81 -19.52
C LEU A 118 -7.34 -0.09 -19.88
N GLN A 119 -7.61 -1.25 -20.49
CA GLN A 119 -6.56 -2.19 -20.90
C GLN A 119 -5.60 -1.61 -21.94
N ARG A 120 -6.09 -0.78 -22.87
CA ARG A 120 -5.28 -0.16 -23.93
C ARG A 120 -4.61 1.14 -23.49
N SER A 121 -5.14 1.77 -22.45
CA SER A 121 -4.61 3.02 -21.89
C SER A 121 -3.40 2.81 -20.98
N GLY A 122 -2.90 1.58 -20.79
CA GLY A 122 -1.64 1.33 -20.10
C GLY A 122 -0.45 1.94 -20.86
N HIS A 123 0.21 2.93 -20.26
CA HIS A 123 1.37 3.62 -20.84
C HIS A 123 2.40 3.99 -19.75
N GLY A 124 3.51 4.61 -20.15
CA GLY A 124 4.51 5.15 -19.23
C GLY A 124 5.56 4.13 -18.76
N GLN A 125 6.30 4.52 -17.72
CA GLN A 125 7.34 3.69 -17.13
C GLN A 125 6.73 2.53 -16.33
N LEU A 126 7.32 1.33 -16.39
CA LEU A 126 6.89 0.23 -15.54
C LEU A 126 7.16 0.55 -14.06
N TRP A 127 6.10 0.53 -13.24
CA TRP A 127 6.21 0.68 -11.78
C TRP A 127 6.32 -0.70 -11.13
N GLN A 128 7.10 -0.80 -10.05
CA GLN A 128 7.04 -1.99 -9.20
C GLN A 128 5.85 -1.87 -8.26
N VAL A 129 5.05 -2.93 -8.16
CA VAL A 129 4.04 -3.10 -7.12
C VAL A 129 4.64 -3.94 -5.99
N ALA A 130 4.68 -3.37 -4.79
CA ALA A 130 5.15 -4.05 -3.58
C ALA A 130 3.97 -4.37 -2.66
N HIS A 131 3.94 -5.60 -2.12
CA HIS A 131 2.88 -6.04 -1.19
C HIS A 131 3.35 -6.08 0.27
N THR A 132 4.65 -6.01 0.50
CA THR A 132 5.29 -6.01 1.82
C THR A 132 6.04 -4.71 2.05
N THR A 133 6.26 -4.38 3.32
CA THR A 133 7.10 -3.24 3.74
C THR A 133 8.58 -3.62 3.68
N GLY A 134 9.47 -2.77 4.18
CA GLY A 134 10.90 -3.06 4.25
C GLY A 134 11.63 -2.77 2.95
N TRP A 135 12.79 -3.39 2.74
CA TRP A 135 13.61 -3.15 1.55
C TRP A 135 12.99 -3.77 0.31
N GLN A 136 12.64 -2.92 -0.64
CA GLN A 136 12.07 -3.29 -1.93
C GLN A 136 12.64 -2.37 -3.01
N CYS A 137 13.14 -2.96 -4.10
CA CYS A 137 13.60 -2.21 -5.28
C CYS A 137 14.65 -1.12 -4.97
N GLY A 138 15.52 -1.33 -3.99
CA GLY A 138 16.57 -0.37 -3.60
C GLY A 138 16.08 0.80 -2.74
N ALA A 139 14.85 0.75 -2.23
CA ALA A 139 14.33 1.70 -1.25
C ALA A 139 13.64 0.97 -0.09
N TYR A 140 13.45 1.65 1.02
CA TYR A 140 12.73 1.12 2.17
C TYR A 140 11.29 1.63 2.17
N ILE A 141 10.33 0.71 2.18
CA ILE A 141 8.90 1.02 2.22
C ILE A 141 8.42 0.96 3.66
N MET A 142 7.91 2.08 4.14
CA MET A 142 7.27 2.20 5.45
C MET A 142 5.84 1.64 5.42
N PRO A 143 5.27 1.21 6.56
CA PRO A 143 3.92 0.64 6.58
C PRO A 143 2.79 1.60 6.20
N ASP A 144 3.02 2.91 6.32
CA ASP A 144 2.11 3.96 5.82
C ASP A 144 2.26 4.25 4.32
N GLY A 145 3.19 3.56 3.65
CA GLY A 145 3.51 3.72 2.23
C GLY A 145 4.55 4.80 1.93
N GLU A 146 5.13 5.46 2.95
CA GLU A 146 6.28 6.35 2.73
C GLU A 146 7.47 5.54 2.19
N ILE A 147 8.19 6.12 1.22
CA ILE A 147 9.36 5.48 0.61
C ILE A 147 10.61 6.26 1.02
N ILE A 148 11.50 5.60 1.76
CA ILE A 148 12.79 6.14 2.17
C ILE A 148 13.86 5.65 1.19
N GLY A 149 14.56 6.59 0.55
CA GLY A 149 15.58 6.30 -0.46
C GLY A 149 15.12 6.65 -1.87
N LYS A 150 15.81 6.08 -2.87
CA LYS A 150 15.51 6.30 -4.29
C LYS A 150 15.49 4.97 -5.02
N PRO A 151 14.31 4.38 -5.24
CA PRO A 151 14.23 3.12 -5.98
C PRO A 151 14.58 3.35 -7.46
N GLU A 152 15.10 2.32 -8.12
CA GLU A 152 15.47 2.39 -9.55
C GLU A 152 14.23 2.57 -10.46
N HIS A 153 13.09 2.06 -10.02
CA HIS A 153 11.78 2.21 -10.63
C HIS A 153 10.80 2.79 -9.62
N PRO A 154 9.80 3.60 -10.02
CA PRO A 154 8.75 4.02 -9.12
C PRO A 154 8.08 2.81 -8.47
N VAL A 155 7.87 2.85 -7.15
CA VAL A 155 7.26 1.77 -6.40
C VAL A 155 5.91 2.24 -5.88
N LEU A 156 4.89 1.38 -6.02
CA LEU A 156 3.61 1.55 -5.36
C LEU A 156 3.45 0.45 -4.32
N PHE A 157 3.29 0.84 -3.06
CA PHE A 157 2.88 -0.08 -2.01
C PHE A 157 1.38 -0.36 -2.12
N ASN A 158 1.02 -1.63 -2.32
CA ASN A 158 -0.36 -2.11 -2.45
C ASN A 158 -0.77 -3.02 -1.27
N GLY A 159 0.07 -3.09 -0.23
CA GLY A 159 -0.25 -3.81 1.00
C GLY A 159 -1.30 -3.06 1.84
N ARG A 160 -2.14 -3.82 2.55
CA ARG A 160 -2.98 -3.27 3.64
C ARG A 160 -2.21 -3.46 4.94
N SER A 161 -1.69 -2.38 5.51
CA SER A 161 -1.07 -2.45 6.83
C SER A 161 -1.99 -1.83 7.88
N SER A 162 -2.53 -2.65 8.78
CA SER A 162 -3.16 -2.21 10.04
C SER A 162 -2.17 -1.40 10.88
N ALA A 163 -0.88 -1.69 10.76
CA ALA A 163 0.19 -1.06 11.50
C ALA A 163 0.44 0.40 11.07
N ALA A 164 0.04 0.81 9.86
CA ALA A 164 0.25 2.16 9.33
C ALA A 164 -0.17 3.27 10.33
N ALA A 165 -1.29 3.08 11.04
CA ALA A 165 -1.79 4.05 12.02
C ALA A 165 -0.88 4.21 13.26
N GLY A 166 -0.04 3.22 13.55
CA GLY A 166 0.91 3.24 14.66
C GLY A 166 2.21 3.97 14.33
N TYR A 167 2.63 3.99 13.07
CA TYR A 167 3.84 4.66 12.60
C TYR A 167 3.61 6.17 12.58
N THR A 168 3.93 6.81 13.71
CA THR A 168 3.66 8.24 13.94
C THR A 168 4.86 8.89 14.61
N VAL A 169 5.16 10.12 14.20
CA VAL A 169 6.26 10.90 14.79
C VAL A 169 5.72 11.81 15.89
N LYS A 170 6.29 11.71 17.09
CA LYS A 170 6.02 12.62 18.21
C LYS A 170 7.33 13.07 18.86
N GLY A 171 7.57 14.37 18.82
CA GLY A 171 8.84 14.96 19.28
C GLY A 171 9.93 14.83 18.22
N ASP A 172 11.17 14.80 18.67
CA ASP A 172 12.36 14.68 17.81
C ASP A 172 13.41 13.75 18.43
N VAL A 173 14.45 13.44 17.65
CA VAL A 173 15.54 12.53 18.06
C VAL A 173 16.24 13.01 19.33
N GLU A 174 16.44 14.32 19.50
CA GLU A 174 17.10 14.88 20.69
C GLU A 174 16.25 14.70 21.95
N SER A 175 14.94 14.93 21.83
CA SER A 175 13.97 14.71 22.89
C SER A 175 13.89 13.24 23.29
N TRP A 176 13.93 12.32 22.31
CA TRP A 176 13.93 10.88 22.57
C TRP A 176 15.21 10.44 23.31
N ARG A 177 16.38 10.94 22.87
CA ARG A 177 17.67 10.70 23.54
C ARG A 177 17.68 11.17 24.99
N LYS A 178 17.20 12.39 25.25
CA LYS A 178 17.19 13.01 26.58
C LYS A 178 16.14 12.42 27.53
N SER A 179 15.16 11.68 27.01
CA SER A 179 14.09 11.07 27.80
C SER A 179 14.21 9.54 27.83
N VAL A 180 13.78 8.86 26.77
CA VAL A 180 13.72 7.40 26.67
C VAL A 180 15.11 6.78 26.74
N ALA A 181 16.06 7.23 25.91
CA ALA A 181 17.39 6.62 25.87
C ALA A 181 18.17 6.84 27.17
N ALA A 182 18.06 8.05 27.75
CA ALA A 182 18.69 8.38 29.01
C ALA A 182 18.20 7.48 30.16
N LEU A 183 16.91 7.14 30.19
CA LEU A 183 16.34 6.23 31.19
C LEU A 183 16.67 4.75 30.91
N ALA A 184 16.81 4.37 29.64
CA ALA A 184 17.21 3.01 29.25
C ALA A 184 18.71 2.73 29.51
N ASN A 185 19.54 3.77 29.61
CA ASN A 185 20.98 3.62 29.77
C ASN A 185 21.34 2.87 31.07
N GLY A 186 22.13 1.80 30.94
CA GLY A 186 22.49 0.91 32.05
C GLY A 186 21.46 -0.19 32.33
N ASN A 187 20.28 -0.17 31.68
CA ASN A 187 19.34 -1.27 31.70
C ASN A 187 19.59 -2.20 30.50
N TRP A 188 20.25 -3.33 30.73
CA TRP A 188 20.64 -4.27 29.69
C TRP A 188 19.47 -4.77 28.83
N SER A 189 18.30 -5.02 29.43
CA SER A 189 17.12 -5.48 28.71
C SER A 189 16.60 -4.43 27.73
N MET A 190 16.45 -3.18 28.21
CA MET A 190 15.99 -2.07 27.37
C MET A 190 17.01 -1.70 26.28
N MET A 191 18.30 -1.67 26.63
CA MET A 191 19.36 -1.43 25.65
C MET A 191 19.40 -2.51 24.56
N THR A 192 19.20 -3.78 24.94
CA THR A 192 19.15 -4.90 23.98
C THR A 192 17.93 -4.77 23.05
N ALA A 193 16.76 -4.40 23.60
CA ALA A 193 15.56 -4.21 22.80
C ALA A 193 15.69 -3.04 21.81
N VAL A 194 16.30 -1.92 22.24
CA VAL A 194 16.65 -0.79 21.37
C VAL A 194 17.62 -1.21 20.27
N ALA A 195 18.67 -1.96 20.61
CA ALA A 195 19.63 -2.45 19.64
C ALA A 195 18.99 -3.36 18.59
N ALA A 196 18.11 -4.27 19.00
CA ALA A 196 17.38 -5.14 18.09
C ALA A 196 16.44 -4.35 17.17
N ALA A 197 15.73 -3.36 17.71
CA ALA A 197 14.86 -2.48 16.94
C ALA A 197 15.62 -1.69 15.87
N LEU A 198 16.82 -1.19 16.20
CA LEU A 198 17.70 -0.50 15.24
C LEU A 198 18.37 -1.45 14.24
N ALA A 199 18.57 -2.71 14.63
CA ALA A 199 19.14 -3.73 13.74
C ALA A 199 18.14 -4.21 12.68
N ALA A 200 16.82 -4.21 12.98
CA ALA A 200 15.81 -4.77 12.09
C ALA A 200 15.88 -4.26 10.63
N PRO A 201 16.00 -2.93 10.35
CA PRO A 201 16.11 -2.45 8.98
C PRO A 201 17.46 -2.75 8.33
N LEU A 202 18.46 -3.21 9.08
CA LEU A 202 19.77 -3.59 8.55
C LEU A 202 19.80 -5.05 8.09
N ILE A 203 18.84 -5.87 8.51
CA ILE A 203 18.78 -7.30 8.19
C ILE A 203 18.64 -7.48 6.66
N GLY A 204 17.66 -6.84 6.03
CA GLY A 204 17.48 -6.88 4.57
C GLY A 204 18.68 -6.36 3.77
N LEU A 205 19.42 -5.37 4.29
CA LEU A 205 20.64 -4.86 3.63
C LEU A 205 21.82 -5.82 3.72
N THR A 206 21.90 -6.59 4.80
CA THR A 206 22.99 -7.54 5.03
C THR A 206 22.69 -8.93 4.48
N GLY A 207 21.44 -9.18 4.07
CA GLY A 207 20.98 -10.50 3.67
C GLY A 207 21.00 -11.51 4.82
N ALA A 208 20.94 -11.02 6.06
CA ALA A 208 20.88 -11.86 7.25
C ALA A 208 19.47 -12.41 7.46
N ASP A 209 19.35 -13.50 8.21
CA ASP A 209 18.05 -14.01 8.63
C ASP A 209 17.45 -13.12 9.73
N GLY A 210 16.11 -13.05 9.75
CA GLY A 210 15.37 -12.44 10.85
C GLY A 210 15.62 -13.17 12.17
N PHE A 211 15.49 -12.46 13.29
CA PHE A 211 15.63 -13.05 14.62
C PHE A 211 14.57 -12.53 15.59
N GLY A 212 14.35 -13.27 16.67
CA GLY A 212 13.43 -12.90 17.74
C GLY A 212 14.12 -12.83 19.09
N LEU A 213 13.66 -11.92 19.93
CA LEU A 213 14.08 -11.82 21.33
C LEU A 213 12.89 -12.09 22.24
N HIS A 214 13.02 -13.07 23.13
CA HIS A 214 12.01 -13.39 24.12
C HIS A 214 12.48 -12.93 25.50
N PHE A 215 11.91 -11.83 26.00
CA PHE A 215 12.09 -11.39 27.37
C PHE A 215 11.17 -12.17 28.31
N TYR A 216 11.73 -13.15 29.01
CA TYR A 216 10.99 -13.99 29.96
C TYR A 216 11.27 -13.54 31.40
N GLU A 217 10.22 -13.18 32.13
CA GLU A 217 10.30 -12.82 33.55
C GLU A 217 8.90 -12.82 34.20
N GLN A 218 8.82 -12.73 35.52
CA GLN A 218 7.55 -12.58 36.24
C GLN A 218 6.72 -11.37 35.77
N SER A 219 5.41 -11.39 36.02
CA SER A 219 4.53 -10.26 35.71
C SER A 219 5.04 -8.98 36.40
N SER A 220 4.82 -7.83 35.77
CA SER A 220 5.27 -6.51 36.28
C SER A 220 6.79 -6.29 36.35
N ALA A 221 7.62 -7.18 35.80
CA ALA A 221 9.08 -7.01 35.75
C ALA A 221 9.60 -6.07 34.64
N GLY A 222 8.70 -5.33 33.96
CA GLY A 222 9.10 -4.36 32.93
C GLY A 222 9.25 -4.91 31.50
N LYS A 223 8.69 -6.10 31.20
CA LYS A 223 8.67 -6.67 29.83
C LYS A 223 7.97 -5.76 28.82
N THR A 224 6.73 -5.39 29.10
CA THR A 224 5.95 -4.48 28.26
C THR A 224 6.63 -3.11 28.15
N THR A 225 7.22 -2.61 29.22
CA THR A 225 8.01 -1.36 29.18
C THR A 225 9.20 -1.47 28.24
N THR A 226 9.91 -2.61 28.27
CA THR A 226 11.05 -2.88 27.37
C THR A 226 10.62 -2.93 25.92
N ALA A 227 9.50 -3.61 25.62
CA ALA A 227 8.91 -3.61 24.28
C ALA A 227 8.50 -2.20 23.84
N ASN A 228 7.86 -1.42 24.72
CA ASN A 228 7.43 -0.06 24.42
C ASN A 228 8.61 0.88 24.13
N VAL A 229 9.72 0.74 24.85
CA VAL A 229 10.95 1.50 24.58
C VAL A 229 11.45 1.20 23.15
N ALA A 230 11.48 -0.06 22.74
CA ALA A 230 11.87 -0.45 21.40
C ALA A 230 10.88 0.07 20.33
N SER A 231 9.58 -0.13 20.52
CA SER A 231 8.53 0.32 19.59
C SER A 231 8.50 1.84 19.41
N SER A 232 8.92 2.61 20.42
CA SER A 232 8.96 4.08 20.35
C SER A 232 9.93 4.63 19.30
N LEU A 233 10.84 3.80 18.77
CA LEU A 233 11.68 4.16 17.62
C LEU A 233 10.90 4.22 16.30
N TYR A 234 9.79 3.49 16.20
CA TYR A 234 8.98 3.34 15.00
C TYR A 234 7.67 4.14 15.07
N GLY A 235 7.11 4.33 16.26
CA GLY A 235 5.89 5.11 16.43
C GLY A 235 5.24 4.95 17.79
N ASN A 236 3.91 4.95 17.83
CA ASN A 236 3.14 4.85 19.06
C ASN A 236 3.12 3.40 19.58
N PRO A 237 3.76 3.11 20.72
CA PRO A 237 3.85 1.75 21.23
C PRO A 237 2.50 1.09 21.51
N ASP A 238 1.50 1.85 21.96
CA ASP A 238 0.18 1.31 22.31
C ASP A 238 -0.59 0.82 21.07
N VAL A 239 -0.33 1.42 19.91
CA VAL A 239 -0.94 1.06 18.63
C VAL A 239 -0.13 -0.02 17.92
N LEU A 240 1.19 0.02 18.03
CA LEU A 240 2.11 -0.93 17.38
C LEU A 240 2.18 -2.28 18.10
N ARG A 241 1.84 -2.34 19.39
CA ARG A 241 1.91 -3.58 20.17
C ARG A 241 0.87 -4.59 19.67
N LEU A 242 1.37 -5.72 19.22
CA LEU A 242 0.57 -6.87 18.81
C LEU A 242 0.48 -7.88 19.96
N THR A 243 -0.51 -8.76 19.89
CA THR A 243 -0.68 -9.86 20.85
C THR A 243 -0.44 -11.20 20.16
N TRP A 244 0.02 -12.19 20.93
CA TRP A 244 0.06 -13.58 20.45
C TRP A 244 -1.32 -14.20 20.26
N TYR A 245 -2.36 -13.52 20.75
CA TYR A 245 -3.74 -13.93 20.58
C TYR A 245 -4.24 -13.54 19.17
N GLY A 246 -3.91 -14.39 18.20
CA GLY A 246 -4.30 -14.20 16.81
C GLY A 246 -4.25 -15.51 16.02
N THR A 247 -4.81 -15.51 14.81
CA THR A 247 -4.63 -16.63 13.89
C THR A 247 -3.23 -16.59 13.29
N ALA A 248 -2.67 -17.75 12.93
CA ALA A 248 -1.37 -17.81 12.25
C ALA A 248 -1.33 -16.93 10.98
N LEU A 249 -2.43 -16.87 10.22
CA LEU A 249 -2.57 -16.00 9.05
C LEU A 249 -2.56 -14.51 9.43
N GLY A 250 -3.22 -14.13 10.53
CA GLY A 250 -3.20 -12.76 11.03
C GLY A 250 -1.79 -12.31 11.40
N LEU A 251 -1.05 -13.15 12.12
CA LEU A 251 0.35 -12.87 12.48
C LEU A 251 1.27 -12.84 11.26
N ALA A 252 1.07 -13.71 10.27
CA ALA A 252 1.83 -13.66 9.01
C ALA A 252 1.59 -12.35 8.24
N ASN A 253 0.34 -11.87 8.18
CA ASN A 253 0.03 -10.58 7.57
C ASN A 253 0.69 -9.41 8.32
N GLU A 254 0.69 -9.44 9.65
CA GLU A 254 1.39 -8.42 10.44
C GLU A 254 2.90 -8.49 10.23
N ALA A 255 3.49 -9.68 10.11
CA ALA A 255 4.91 -9.83 9.79
C ALA A 255 5.26 -9.29 8.39
N ALA A 256 4.42 -9.54 7.39
CA ALA A 256 4.57 -8.95 6.06
C ALA A 256 4.49 -7.42 6.08
N ALA A 257 3.69 -6.86 7.00
CA ALA A 257 3.57 -5.43 7.26
C ALA A 257 4.69 -4.85 8.15
N HIS A 258 5.55 -5.71 8.70
CA HIS A 258 6.73 -5.37 9.49
C HIS A 258 7.99 -6.01 8.91
N ASN A 259 8.01 -6.23 7.60
CA ASN A 259 9.18 -6.76 6.92
C ASN A 259 10.35 -5.76 7.04
N ASP A 260 11.53 -6.25 7.41
CA ASP A 260 12.71 -5.47 7.82
C ASP A 260 12.45 -4.46 8.97
N ALA A 261 11.44 -4.70 9.82
CA ALA A 261 11.08 -3.82 10.93
C ALA A 261 10.90 -4.59 12.25
N LEU A 262 10.83 -3.84 13.36
CA LEU A 262 10.50 -4.42 14.66
C LEU A 262 9.02 -4.80 14.71
N MET A 263 8.71 -6.07 14.98
CA MET A 263 7.36 -6.55 15.27
C MET A 263 7.22 -6.87 16.79
N PRO A 264 6.67 -5.96 17.61
CA PRO A 264 6.53 -6.18 19.05
C PRO A 264 5.31 -7.07 19.36
N LEU A 265 5.56 -8.22 19.98
CA LEU A 265 4.51 -9.17 20.41
C LEU A 265 4.50 -9.32 21.94
N ASP A 266 3.34 -9.10 22.56
CA ASP A 266 3.14 -9.23 24.02
C ASP A 266 2.14 -10.36 24.36
N GLU A 267 2.11 -10.75 25.65
CA GLU A 267 1.10 -11.65 26.25
C GLU A 267 1.07 -13.11 25.76
N ILE A 268 2.21 -13.78 25.65
CA ILE A 268 2.28 -15.25 25.37
C ILE A 268 1.46 -16.10 26.37
N GLY A 269 1.29 -15.63 27.61
CA GLY A 269 0.81 -16.45 28.73
C GLY A 269 -0.69 -16.37 29.08
N GLN A 270 -1.49 -15.49 28.47
CA GLN A 270 -2.93 -15.39 28.78
C GLN A 270 -3.78 -15.93 27.63
N GLY A 271 -4.34 -17.13 27.81
CA GLY A 271 -5.41 -17.65 26.96
C GLY A 271 -5.01 -18.14 25.56
N ALA A 272 -3.72 -18.09 25.19
CA ALA A 272 -3.24 -18.67 23.95
C ALA A 272 -2.98 -20.18 24.09
N ASP A 273 -3.48 -20.98 23.15
CA ASP A 273 -3.14 -22.40 23.04
C ASP A 273 -1.63 -22.52 22.75
N PRO A 274 -0.83 -23.21 23.59
CA PRO A 274 0.60 -23.38 23.37
C PRO A 274 0.96 -23.94 21.99
N VAL A 275 0.08 -24.77 21.40
CA VAL A 275 0.26 -25.32 20.06
C VAL A 275 0.14 -24.22 19.00
N GLU A 276 -0.81 -23.30 19.16
CA GLU A 276 -1.03 -22.20 18.22
C GLU A 276 0.07 -21.12 18.34
N VAL A 277 0.58 -20.87 19.55
CA VAL A 277 1.75 -20.01 19.76
C VAL A 277 2.98 -20.60 19.06
N TRP A 278 3.24 -21.89 19.23
CA TRP A 278 4.33 -22.59 18.55
C TRP A 278 4.22 -22.51 17.03
N LYS A 279 3.05 -22.84 16.46
CA LYS A 279 2.83 -22.78 15.00
C LYS A 279 3.03 -21.36 14.46
N SER A 280 2.54 -20.36 15.19
CA SER A 280 2.69 -18.96 14.80
C SER A 280 4.15 -18.53 14.83
N ALA A 281 4.88 -18.85 15.90
CA ALA A 281 6.31 -18.56 15.99
C ALA A 281 7.10 -19.27 14.87
N TYR A 282 6.77 -20.54 14.58
CA TYR A 282 7.40 -21.29 13.50
C TYR A 282 7.14 -20.66 12.11
N ALA A 283 5.92 -20.23 11.84
CA ALA A 283 5.58 -19.54 10.60
C ALA A 283 6.31 -18.20 10.46
N LEU A 284 6.38 -17.42 11.54
CA LEU A 284 7.06 -16.13 11.59
C LEU A 284 8.56 -16.25 11.30
N PHE A 285 9.26 -17.16 11.99
CA PHE A 285 10.72 -17.26 11.85
C PHE A 285 11.18 -17.96 10.57
N ASN A 286 10.34 -18.79 9.95
CA ASN A 286 10.69 -19.39 8.67
C ASN A 286 10.48 -18.47 7.47
N GLY A 287 9.88 -17.28 7.67
CA GLY A 287 9.59 -16.34 6.59
C GLY A 287 8.66 -16.92 5.52
N THR A 288 7.92 -17.99 5.84
CA THR A 288 6.97 -18.62 4.93
C THR A 288 5.58 -18.04 5.17
N GLY A 289 5.20 -17.06 4.35
CA GLY A 289 3.92 -16.35 4.40
C GLY A 289 3.62 -15.65 3.08
#